data_AF-A0AA87Z6B3-F1
#
_entry.id   AF-A0AA87Z6B3-F1
#
_cell.length_a   1.000
_cell.length_b   1.000
_cell.length_c   1.000
_cell.angle_alpha   90.00
_cell.angle_beta   90.00
_cell.angle_gamma   90.00
#
_symmetry.space_group_name_H-M   'P 1'
#
loop_
_entity.id
_entity.type
_entity.pdbx_description
1 polymer ?
#
loop_
_entity_poly.entity_id
_entity_poly.type
_entity_poly.pdbx_seq_one_letter_code
_entity_poly.pdbx_strand_id
1 'polypeptide(L)'
;MPSFDLNDISFELRPLAFYAQSSMRDGTQIVCPQQHFVMGDEMPIYIGFEDVYHFISFKEISANSIMIYIRYLVECCARTGIDQRFEFISHVLVSPVQQNVDRATYVRERAECILRILRNAPKGKRFLMPYNSGQHWILAVIDPWDDSVMYFNPLGNEPGDDFKDLITTALNDWKLLVGSGIRQRRNWQTLIDTVRCPIQEGYVECGYFVLAYMREITFTVDGLAMLQMKDFYTDADMSLVRNEWANFVMRFIHY
;
A
#
# COMPACT_ATOMS: atom_id res chain seq x y z
N MET A 1 13.53 2.86 25.72
CA MET A 1 12.93 2.05 24.63
C MET A 1 12.43 0.74 25.23
N PRO A 2 11.27 0.23 24.78
CA PRO A 2 10.81 -1.11 25.14
C PRO A 2 11.87 -2.17 24.85
N SER A 3 11.88 -3.26 25.61
CA SER A 3 12.70 -4.44 25.33
C SER A 3 11.81 -5.57 24.83
N PHE A 4 12.21 -6.25 23.76
CA PHE A 4 11.63 -7.52 23.35
C PHE A 4 12.08 -8.67 24.25
N ASP A 5 11.16 -9.56 24.61
CA ASP A 5 11.51 -10.91 25.06
C ASP A 5 11.67 -11.80 23.82
N LEU A 6 12.91 -12.17 23.49
CA LEU A 6 13.21 -12.98 22.29
C LEU A 6 12.53 -14.37 22.33
N ASN A 7 12.12 -14.85 23.50
CA ASN A 7 11.42 -16.13 23.62
C ASN A 7 9.98 -16.07 23.08
N ASP A 8 9.36 -14.89 23.12
CA ASP A 8 7.99 -14.65 22.67
C ASP A 8 7.92 -14.21 21.19
N ILE A 9 9.07 -14.10 20.52
CA ILE A 9 9.18 -13.66 19.13
C ILE A 9 9.34 -14.89 18.22
N SER A 10 8.59 -14.90 17.11
CA SER A 10 8.74 -15.90 16.05
C SER A 10 10.18 -15.95 15.56
N PHE A 11 10.66 -17.14 15.24
CA PHE A 11 12.06 -17.38 14.90
C PHE A 11 12.56 -16.46 13.78
N GLU A 12 11.72 -16.20 12.78
CA GLU A 12 12.00 -15.38 11.61
C GLU A 12 12.19 -13.89 11.95
N LEU A 13 11.56 -13.38 13.01
CA LEU A 13 11.66 -11.97 13.41
C LEU A 13 12.82 -11.71 14.39
N ARG A 14 13.38 -12.77 15.02
CA ARG A 14 14.45 -12.65 16.02
C ARG A 14 15.70 -11.92 15.54
N PRO A 15 16.22 -12.13 14.30
CA PRO A 15 17.40 -11.42 13.84
C PRO A 15 17.20 -9.89 13.81
N LEU A 16 16.05 -9.44 13.31
CA LEU A 16 15.72 -8.02 13.24
C LEU A 16 15.44 -7.45 14.63
N ALA A 17 14.77 -8.21 15.49
CA ALA A 17 14.54 -7.84 16.89
C ALA A 17 15.85 -7.64 17.66
N PHE A 18 16.79 -8.56 17.49
CA PHE A 18 18.11 -8.47 18.09
C PHE A 18 18.87 -7.23 17.60
N TYR A 19 18.91 -7.00 16.29
CA TYR A 19 19.55 -5.81 15.73
C TYR A 19 18.94 -4.51 16.28
N ALA A 20 17.61 -4.40 16.32
CA ALA A 20 16.95 -3.23 16.87
C ALA A 20 17.31 -3.01 18.35
N GLN A 21 17.35 -4.08 19.14
CA GLN A 21 17.76 -4.01 20.54
C GLN A 21 19.23 -3.68 20.75
N SER A 22 20.13 -4.15 19.91
CA SER A 22 21.57 -3.94 20.10
C SER A 22 22.04 -2.61 19.52
N SER A 23 21.47 -2.21 18.39
CA SER A 23 22.11 -1.26 17.48
C SER A 23 21.28 -0.01 17.17
N MET A 24 19.99 0.03 17.54
CA MET A 24 19.10 1.18 17.24
C MET A 24 18.76 2.04 18.47
N ARG A 25 19.40 1.80 19.61
CA ARG A 25 19.07 2.46 20.90
C ARG A 25 19.39 3.95 20.95
N ASP A 26 20.36 4.39 20.16
CA ASP A 26 20.82 5.77 20.06
C ASP A 26 20.09 6.59 18.98
N GLY A 27 19.03 6.02 18.39
CA GLY A 27 18.31 6.63 17.28
C GLY A 27 18.85 6.24 15.91
N THR A 28 19.81 5.32 15.83
CA THR A 28 20.24 4.73 14.55
C THR A 28 19.04 4.15 13.80
N GLN A 29 18.97 4.47 12.50
CA GLN A 29 17.93 4.01 11.58
C GLN A 29 18.54 3.14 10.48
N ILE A 30 17.78 2.15 10.02
CA ILE A 30 18.12 1.40 8.80
C ILE A 30 17.76 2.29 7.62
N VAL A 31 18.75 2.65 6.81
CA VAL A 31 18.55 3.47 5.61
C VAL A 31 18.30 2.55 4.43
N CYS A 32 17.09 2.59 3.89
CA CYS A 32 16.72 1.83 2.70
C CYS A 32 16.84 2.76 1.48
N PRO A 33 17.91 2.65 0.68
CA PRO A 33 18.22 3.62 -0.38
C PRO A 33 17.17 3.62 -1.49
N GLN A 34 16.94 4.78 -2.11
CA GLN A 34 15.95 4.98 -3.17
C GLN A 34 16.05 3.93 -4.30
N GLN A 35 14.90 3.55 -4.88
CA GLN A 35 14.84 2.95 -6.22
C GLN A 35 13.70 3.56 -7.03
N HIS A 36 13.90 3.72 -8.34
CA HIS A 36 12.98 4.38 -9.28
C HIS A 36 11.61 3.68 -9.45
N PHE A 37 11.42 2.52 -8.84
CA PHE A 37 10.27 1.66 -9.11
C PHE A 37 9.00 2.02 -8.33
N VAL A 38 9.10 2.90 -7.33
CA VAL A 38 7.96 3.38 -6.55
C VAL A 38 7.59 4.78 -7.02
N MET A 39 6.46 4.90 -7.71
CA MET A 39 6.06 6.19 -8.29
C MET A 39 5.74 7.20 -7.18
N GLY A 40 6.50 8.29 -7.15
CA GLY A 40 6.22 9.46 -6.31
C GLY A 40 7.19 9.75 -5.18
N ASP A 41 8.18 8.90 -4.92
CA ASP A 41 9.11 9.11 -3.81
C ASP A 41 10.56 9.19 -4.30
N GLU A 42 11.23 10.29 -3.96
CA GLU A 42 12.63 10.56 -4.31
C GLU A 42 13.57 10.34 -3.11
N MET A 43 13.04 10.08 -1.92
CA MET A 43 13.83 10.03 -0.69
C MET A 43 14.11 8.59 -0.23
N PRO A 44 15.25 8.35 0.45
CA PRO A 44 15.46 7.09 1.17
C PRO A 44 14.35 6.88 2.21
N ILE A 45 13.96 5.63 2.42
CA ILE A 45 13.04 5.26 3.50
C ILE A 45 13.89 4.94 4.74
N TYR A 46 13.57 5.59 5.84
CA TYR A 46 14.25 5.39 7.12
C TYR A 46 13.39 4.52 8.03
N ILE A 47 13.94 3.40 8.47
CA ILE A 47 13.28 2.48 9.40
C ILE A 47 13.94 2.62 10.76
N GLY A 48 13.18 3.16 11.71
CA GLY A 48 13.60 3.36 13.09
C GLY A 48 13.24 2.18 14.00
N PHE A 49 13.65 2.28 15.27
CA PHE A 49 13.34 1.27 16.27
C PHE A 49 11.83 1.04 16.40
N GLU A 50 11.04 2.11 16.33
CA GLU A 50 9.58 2.05 16.47
C GLU A 50 8.91 1.25 15.36
N ASP A 51 9.34 1.44 14.11
CA ASP A 51 8.84 0.65 12.96
C ASP A 51 9.08 -0.86 13.18
N VAL A 52 10.30 -1.21 13.60
CA VAL A 52 10.67 -2.60 13.92
C VAL A 52 9.87 -3.12 15.11
N TYR A 53 9.72 -2.31 16.15
CA TYR A 53 8.96 -2.65 17.35
C TYR A 53 7.49 -2.94 17.02
N HIS A 54 6.87 -2.17 16.11
CA HIS A 54 5.49 -2.39 15.69
C HIS A 54 5.31 -3.74 15.02
N PHE A 55 6.20 -4.14 14.10
CA PHE A 55 6.13 -5.46 13.46
C PHE A 55 6.30 -6.61 14.46
N ILE A 56 7.29 -6.51 15.35
CA ILE A 56 7.57 -7.56 16.33
C ILE A 56 6.41 -7.70 17.32
N SER A 57 5.84 -6.59 17.77
CA SER A 57 4.84 -6.55 18.83
C SER A 57 3.39 -6.50 18.33
N PHE A 58 3.19 -6.66 17.02
CA PHE A 58 1.90 -6.58 16.35
C PHE A 58 1.11 -5.31 16.74
N LYS A 59 1.69 -4.14 16.42
CA LYS A 59 1.11 -2.81 16.66
C LYS A 59 0.83 -2.10 15.35
N GLU A 60 0.15 -0.96 15.41
CA GLU A 60 -0.16 -0.15 14.23
C GLU A 60 1.11 0.20 13.46
N ILE A 61 1.18 -0.16 12.19
CA ILE A 61 2.38 0.03 11.38
C ILE A 61 2.41 1.40 10.72
N SER A 62 3.62 1.93 10.57
CA SER A 62 3.84 3.26 10.01
C SER A 62 3.66 3.30 8.49
N ALA A 63 3.50 4.52 7.98
CA ALA A 63 3.63 4.85 6.56
C ALA A 63 4.93 4.32 5.93
N ASN A 64 6.06 4.42 6.63
CA ASN A 64 7.35 3.93 6.15
C ASN A 64 7.34 2.41 5.99
N SER A 65 6.65 1.70 6.88
CA SER A 65 6.50 0.25 6.80
C SER A 65 5.70 -0.18 5.58
N ILE A 66 4.61 0.53 5.26
CA ILE A 66 3.84 0.32 4.03
C ILE A 66 4.73 0.55 2.80
N MET A 67 5.52 1.64 2.78
CA MET A 67 6.41 1.95 1.67
C MET A 67 7.49 0.88 1.44
N ILE A 68 8.09 0.36 2.51
CA ILE A 68 9.06 -0.74 2.42
C ILE A 68 8.40 -2.00 1.85
N TYR A 69 7.17 -2.30 2.24
CA TYR A 69 6.50 -3.48 1.70
C TYR A 69 6.12 -3.31 0.23
N ILE A 70 5.63 -2.13 -0.18
CA ILE A 70 5.42 -1.81 -1.60
C ILE A 70 6.71 -2.05 -2.40
N ARG A 71 7.85 -1.55 -1.90
CA ARG A 71 9.14 -1.78 -2.55
C ARG A 71 9.47 -3.27 -2.67
N TYR A 72 9.28 -4.05 -1.61
CA TYR A 72 9.43 -5.51 -1.67
C TYR A 72 8.56 -6.14 -2.76
N LEU A 73 7.27 -5.78 -2.83
CA LEU A 73 6.33 -6.31 -3.82
C LEU A 73 6.75 -5.92 -5.25
N VAL A 74 7.22 -4.69 -5.46
CA VAL A 74 7.71 -4.19 -6.75
C VAL A 74 8.95 -4.96 -7.21
N GLU A 75 9.93 -5.16 -6.32
CA GLU A 75 11.10 -5.99 -6.60
C GLU A 75 10.72 -7.44 -6.90
N CYS A 76 9.70 -7.98 -6.22
CA CYS A 76 9.15 -9.29 -6.55
C CYS A 76 8.47 -9.29 -7.92
N CYS A 77 7.66 -8.28 -8.25
CA CYS A 77 6.97 -8.18 -9.53
C CYS A 77 7.95 -8.17 -10.71
N ALA A 78 9.01 -7.37 -10.61
CA ALA A 78 10.05 -7.28 -11.63
C ALA A 78 10.79 -8.62 -11.80
N ARG A 79 11.10 -9.32 -10.70
CA ARG A 79 11.75 -10.63 -10.74
C ARG A 79 10.87 -11.73 -11.32
N THR A 80 9.56 -11.69 -11.08
CA THR A 80 8.62 -12.71 -11.58
C THR A 80 7.96 -12.32 -12.91
N GLY A 81 8.26 -11.16 -13.47
CA GLY A 81 7.73 -10.68 -14.75
C GLY A 81 6.24 -10.35 -14.76
N ILE A 82 5.67 -10.01 -13.60
CA ILE A 82 4.25 -9.61 -13.45
C ILE A 82 4.07 -8.10 -13.29
N ASP A 83 5.17 -7.34 -13.32
CA ASP A 83 5.22 -5.88 -13.37
C ASP A 83 4.51 -5.30 -14.60
N GLN A 84 4.24 -6.10 -15.63
CA GLN A 84 3.37 -5.73 -16.75
C GLN A 84 1.87 -5.73 -16.39
N ARG A 85 1.47 -6.39 -15.30
CA ARG A 85 0.06 -6.51 -14.85
C ARG A 85 -0.25 -5.59 -13.68
N PHE A 86 0.69 -5.44 -12.76
CA PHE A 86 0.50 -4.69 -11.52
C PHE A 86 1.54 -3.59 -11.35
N GLU A 87 1.12 -2.48 -10.78
CA GLU A 87 1.96 -1.35 -10.42
C GLU A 87 1.41 -0.68 -9.16
N PHE A 88 2.26 0.03 -8.43
CA PHE A 88 1.94 0.53 -7.09
C PHE A 88 2.04 2.06 -7.06
N ILE A 89 1.00 2.69 -6.51
CA ILE A 89 0.97 4.14 -6.29
C ILE A 89 1.33 4.40 -4.84
N SER A 90 2.34 5.25 -4.61
CA SER A 90 2.77 5.61 -3.25
C SER A 90 1.65 6.33 -2.48
N HIS A 91 1.41 5.90 -1.24
CA HIS A 91 0.40 6.53 -0.37
C HIS A 91 0.74 8.01 -0.08
N VAL A 92 2.03 8.38 -0.14
CA VAL A 92 2.53 9.75 0.11
C VAL A 92 1.94 10.74 -0.91
N LEU A 93 1.62 10.28 -2.12
CA LEU A 93 1.06 11.11 -3.18
C LEU A 93 -0.46 11.33 -3.05
N VAL A 94 -1.15 10.43 -2.33
CA VAL A 94 -2.62 10.29 -2.46
C VAL A 94 -3.34 10.40 -1.12
N SER A 95 -2.69 10.08 -0.02
CA SER A 95 -3.27 10.17 1.31
C SER A 95 -3.36 11.62 1.75
N PRO A 96 -4.46 12.05 2.38
CA PRO A 96 -4.56 13.37 2.94
C PRO A 96 -3.55 13.55 4.07
N VAL A 97 -2.82 14.65 4.01
CA VAL A 97 -2.01 15.18 5.10
C VAL A 97 -2.67 16.48 5.55
N GLN A 98 -2.57 16.81 6.83
CA GLN A 98 -3.11 18.07 7.34
C GLN A 98 -2.40 19.24 6.64
N GLN A 99 -3.16 20.02 5.87
CA GLN A 99 -2.68 21.17 5.09
C GLN A 99 -3.57 22.39 5.36
N ASN A 100 -2.98 23.59 5.29
CA ASN A 100 -3.71 24.87 5.39
C ASN A 100 -4.20 25.31 4.00
N VAL A 101 -4.81 24.40 3.24
CA VAL A 101 -5.37 24.64 1.90
C VAL A 101 -6.82 24.17 1.90
N ASP A 102 -7.69 24.77 1.08
CA ASP A 102 -9.05 24.29 0.94
C ASP A 102 -9.09 22.86 0.37
N ARG A 103 -10.08 22.08 0.80
CA ARG A 103 -10.20 20.66 0.46
C ARG A 103 -10.23 20.41 -1.06
N ALA A 104 -10.91 21.26 -1.84
CA ALA A 104 -11.09 21.03 -3.27
C ALA A 104 -9.76 21.17 -4.03
N THR A 105 -8.99 22.21 -3.71
CA THR A 105 -7.64 22.40 -4.26
C THR A 105 -6.73 21.22 -3.87
N TYR A 106 -6.75 20.79 -2.61
CA TYR A 106 -5.89 19.70 -2.16
C TYR A 106 -6.26 18.32 -2.74
N VAL A 107 -7.54 18.05 -2.96
CA VAL A 107 -7.99 16.86 -3.73
C VAL A 107 -7.44 16.92 -5.16
N ARG A 108 -7.49 18.09 -5.82
CA ARG A 108 -7.06 18.23 -7.20
C ARG A 108 -5.55 18.02 -7.38
N GLU A 109 -4.72 18.53 -6.48
CA GLU A 109 -3.26 18.30 -6.51
C GLU A 109 -2.89 16.80 -6.42
N ARG A 110 -3.57 16.07 -5.53
CA ARG A 110 -3.37 14.61 -5.39
C ARG A 110 -3.93 13.85 -6.60
N ALA A 111 -5.07 14.29 -7.15
CA ALA A 111 -5.64 13.72 -8.37
C ALA A 111 -4.71 13.89 -9.57
N GLU A 112 -4.03 15.02 -9.70
CA GLU A 112 -3.01 15.27 -10.73
C GLU A 112 -1.81 14.31 -10.61
N CYS A 113 -1.42 13.94 -9.38
CA CYS A 113 -0.39 12.93 -9.14
C CYS A 113 -0.82 11.56 -9.69
N ILE A 114 -2.07 11.13 -9.42
CA ILE A 114 -2.64 9.90 -9.98
C ILE A 114 -2.71 10.00 -11.51
N LEU A 115 -3.20 11.11 -12.07
CA LEU A 115 -3.27 11.32 -13.51
C LEU A 115 -1.91 11.17 -14.20
N ARG A 116 -0.85 11.74 -13.63
CA ARG A 116 0.52 11.66 -14.16
C ARG A 116 1.02 10.22 -14.24
N ILE A 117 0.61 9.38 -13.30
CA ILE A 117 0.90 7.94 -13.28
C ILE A 117 0.08 7.23 -14.37
N LEU A 118 -1.22 7.47 -14.39
CA LEU A 118 -2.15 6.76 -15.27
C LEU A 118 -2.03 7.17 -16.75
N ARG A 119 -1.52 8.35 -17.09
CA ARG A 119 -1.48 8.87 -18.48
C ARG A 119 -0.85 7.91 -19.50
N ASN A 120 0.08 7.07 -19.05
CA ASN A 120 0.80 6.09 -19.86
C ASN A 120 0.42 4.64 -19.52
N ALA A 121 -0.67 4.43 -18.77
CA ALA A 121 -1.12 3.13 -18.33
C ALA A 121 -1.42 2.21 -19.53
N PRO A 122 -0.74 1.06 -19.68
CA PRO A 122 -1.11 0.07 -20.68
C PRO A 122 -2.49 -0.52 -20.39
N LYS A 123 -3.21 -0.92 -21.46
CA LYS A 123 -4.48 -1.63 -21.29
C LYS A 123 -4.27 -2.94 -20.52
N GLY A 124 -5.09 -3.17 -19.49
CA GLY A 124 -5.00 -4.35 -18.62
C GLY A 124 -4.00 -4.24 -17.46
N LYS A 125 -3.30 -3.10 -17.34
CA LYS A 125 -2.48 -2.77 -16.16
C LYS A 125 -3.40 -2.31 -15.02
N ARG A 126 -3.21 -2.87 -13.82
CA ARG A 126 -3.92 -2.46 -12.60
C ARG A 126 -2.97 -1.78 -11.63
N PHE A 127 -3.47 -0.77 -10.94
CA PHE A 127 -2.71 0.03 -9.99
C PHE A 127 -3.21 -0.22 -8.57
N LEU A 128 -2.32 -0.71 -7.71
CA LEU A 128 -2.58 -0.91 -6.29
C LEU A 128 -2.17 0.36 -5.55
N MET A 129 -3.14 0.99 -4.89
CA MET A 129 -2.97 2.28 -4.25
C MET A 129 -3.39 2.18 -2.78
N PRO A 130 -2.46 1.88 -1.86
CA PRO A 130 -2.72 2.06 -0.45
C PRO A 130 -2.98 3.54 -0.16
N TYR A 131 -3.98 3.80 0.67
CA TYR A 131 -4.40 5.14 1.05
C TYR A 131 -4.69 5.15 2.55
N ASN A 132 -4.21 6.19 3.24
CA ASN A 132 -4.48 6.38 4.66
C ASN A 132 -5.47 7.53 4.85
N SER A 133 -6.65 7.26 5.40
CA SER A 133 -7.66 8.29 5.67
C SER A 133 -7.41 9.11 6.94
N GLY A 134 -6.17 9.15 7.44
CA GLY A 134 -5.72 9.86 8.63
C GLY A 134 -5.20 8.94 9.75
N GLN A 135 -5.92 7.85 10.03
CA GLN A 135 -5.56 6.83 11.04
C GLN A 135 -6.00 5.42 10.60
N HIS A 136 -6.27 5.24 9.31
CA HIS A 136 -6.84 4.00 8.81
C HIS A 136 -6.38 3.71 7.40
N TRP A 137 -5.79 2.53 7.22
CA TRP A 137 -5.28 2.07 5.93
C TRP A 137 -6.35 1.32 5.15
N ILE A 138 -6.50 1.70 3.89
CA ILE A 138 -7.32 1.00 2.90
C ILE A 138 -6.51 0.74 1.64
N LEU A 139 -7.02 -0.12 0.76
CA LEU A 139 -6.43 -0.37 -0.55
C LEU A 139 -7.45 -0.10 -1.65
N ALA A 140 -7.04 0.68 -2.66
CA ALA A 140 -7.75 0.78 -3.92
C ALA A 140 -7.02 -0.01 -5.01
N VAL A 141 -7.78 -0.71 -5.85
CA VAL A 141 -7.27 -1.32 -7.09
C VAL A 141 -7.93 -0.62 -8.25
N ILE A 142 -7.15 0.12 -9.04
CA ILE A 142 -7.63 0.97 -10.13
C ILE A 142 -7.34 0.29 -11.47
N ASP A 143 -8.37 0.13 -12.29
CA ASP A 143 -8.26 -0.21 -13.71
C ASP A 143 -8.81 0.96 -14.55
N PRO A 144 -7.93 1.86 -15.04
CA PRO A 144 -8.40 3.05 -15.74
C PRO A 144 -9.08 2.73 -17.08
N TRP A 145 -8.73 1.60 -17.70
CA TRP A 145 -9.29 1.20 -19.00
C TRP A 145 -10.67 0.56 -18.88
N ASP A 146 -10.99 0.00 -17.72
CA ASP A 146 -12.33 -0.49 -17.38
C ASP A 146 -13.20 0.56 -16.65
N ASP A 147 -12.63 1.74 -16.34
CA ASP A 147 -13.26 2.81 -15.52
C ASP A 147 -13.75 2.30 -14.15
N SER A 148 -13.00 1.38 -13.56
CA SER A 148 -13.38 0.70 -12.31
C SER A 148 -12.32 0.87 -11.22
N VAL A 149 -12.81 1.01 -9.99
CA VAL A 149 -12.00 1.05 -8.77
C VAL A 149 -12.60 0.10 -7.74
N MET A 150 -11.84 -0.92 -7.36
CA MET A 150 -12.21 -1.83 -6.29
C MET A 150 -11.66 -1.29 -4.97
N TYR A 151 -12.53 -1.07 -3.99
CA TYR A 151 -12.22 -0.50 -2.69
C TYR A 151 -12.23 -1.58 -1.60
N PHE A 152 -11.04 -1.91 -1.09
CA PHE A 152 -10.82 -2.89 -0.04
C PHE A 152 -10.58 -2.18 1.28
N ASN A 153 -11.50 -2.38 2.23
CA ASN A 153 -11.45 -1.73 3.53
C ASN A 153 -11.39 -2.77 4.66
N PRO A 154 -10.29 -2.84 5.44
CA PRO A 154 -10.20 -3.73 6.59
C PRO A 154 -11.30 -3.50 7.64
N LEU A 155 -11.95 -2.33 7.70
CA LEU A 155 -13.10 -2.07 8.58
C LEU A 155 -14.47 -2.36 7.93
N GLY A 156 -14.52 -2.71 6.65
CA GLY A 156 -15.77 -3.01 5.93
C GLY A 156 -16.70 -1.81 5.68
N ASN A 157 -16.30 -0.60 6.05
CA ASN A 157 -17.10 0.62 5.83
C ASN A 157 -16.95 1.14 4.39
N GLU A 158 -17.93 1.91 3.91
CA GLU A 158 -17.88 2.59 2.61
C GLU A 158 -16.78 3.65 2.53
N PRO A 159 -16.29 3.99 1.30
CA PRO A 159 -15.27 5.02 1.14
C PRO A 159 -15.81 6.40 1.54
N GLY A 160 -14.96 7.17 2.22
CA GLY A 160 -15.23 8.57 2.56
C GLY A 160 -15.16 9.50 1.35
N ASP A 161 -15.71 10.71 1.50
CA ASP A 161 -15.85 11.66 0.39
C ASP A 161 -14.51 12.12 -0.19
N ASP A 162 -13.46 12.27 0.63
CA ASP A 162 -12.12 12.64 0.14
C ASP A 162 -11.59 11.62 -0.88
N PHE A 163 -11.72 10.33 -0.56
CA PHE A 163 -11.31 9.26 -1.44
C PHE A 163 -12.14 9.23 -2.72
N LYS A 164 -13.48 9.35 -2.59
CA LYS A 164 -14.40 9.36 -3.74
C LYS A 164 -14.10 10.52 -4.69
N ASP A 165 -13.91 11.73 -4.16
CA ASP A 165 -13.61 12.91 -4.95
C ASP A 165 -12.23 12.81 -5.61
N LEU A 166 -11.22 12.29 -4.90
CA LEU A 166 -9.88 12.04 -5.42
C LEU A 166 -9.90 11.11 -6.65
N ILE A 167 -10.51 9.93 -6.49
CA ILE A 167 -10.59 8.92 -7.56
C ILE A 167 -11.40 9.44 -8.74
N THR A 168 -12.57 10.02 -8.47
CA THR A 168 -13.45 10.55 -9.51
C THR A 168 -12.78 11.66 -10.30
N THR A 169 -12.09 12.58 -9.62
CA THR A 169 -11.34 13.68 -10.27
C THR A 169 -10.22 13.12 -11.15
N ALA A 170 -9.39 12.23 -10.62
CA ALA A 170 -8.25 11.67 -11.35
C ALA A 170 -8.68 10.88 -12.60
N LEU A 171 -9.70 10.03 -12.46
CA LEU A 171 -10.19 9.24 -13.59
C LEU A 171 -10.96 10.08 -14.61
N ASN A 172 -11.71 11.10 -14.20
CA ASN A 172 -12.32 12.05 -15.13
C ASN A 172 -11.27 12.80 -15.96
N ASP A 173 -10.21 13.30 -15.32
CA ASP A 173 -9.13 13.99 -16.02
C ASP A 173 -8.36 13.03 -16.94
N TRP A 174 -8.15 11.77 -16.53
CA TRP A 174 -7.54 10.74 -17.38
C TRP A 174 -8.39 10.44 -18.62
N LYS A 175 -9.72 10.32 -18.44
CA LYS A 175 -10.67 10.10 -19.53
C LYS A 175 -10.65 11.23 -20.54
N LEU A 176 -10.56 12.48 -20.10
CA LEU A 176 -10.41 13.63 -20.99
C LEU A 176 -9.08 13.60 -21.76
N LEU A 177 -7.99 13.21 -21.09
CA LEU A 177 -6.66 13.11 -21.69
C LEU A 177 -6.63 12.06 -22.80
N VAL A 178 -7.11 10.84 -22.53
CA VAL A 178 -7.08 9.71 -23.48
C VAL A 178 -8.25 9.76 -24.47
N GLY A 179 -9.38 10.36 -24.10
CA GLY A 179 -10.61 10.47 -24.88
C GLY A 179 -10.50 11.33 -26.15
N SER A 180 -9.43 12.12 -26.31
CA SER A 180 -9.08 12.73 -27.59
C SER A 180 -8.76 11.70 -28.70
N GLY A 181 -8.45 10.44 -28.33
CA GLY A 181 -8.22 9.31 -29.24
C GLY A 181 -9.24 8.15 -29.13
N ILE A 182 -10.12 8.12 -28.12
CA ILE A 182 -11.12 7.05 -27.91
C ILE A 182 -12.53 7.62 -28.08
N ARG A 183 -13.00 7.74 -29.33
CA ARG A 183 -14.45 7.75 -29.60
C ARG A 183 -14.98 6.38 -29.18
N GLN A 184 -15.96 6.29 -28.26
CA GLN A 184 -17.05 5.27 -28.25
C GLN A 184 -17.66 4.87 -26.89
N ARG A 185 -17.81 5.73 -25.89
CA ARG A 185 -18.72 5.42 -24.76
C ARG A 185 -19.21 6.71 -24.11
N ARG A 186 -20.46 7.08 -24.42
CA ARG A 186 -21.08 8.35 -24.01
C ARG A 186 -21.35 8.49 -22.50
N ASN A 187 -21.18 7.43 -21.70
CA ASN A 187 -21.61 7.36 -20.30
C ASN A 187 -20.55 6.72 -19.35
N TRP A 188 -19.31 7.20 -19.34
CA TRP A 188 -18.30 6.73 -18.36
C TRP A 188 -18.61 7.33 -16.99
N GLN A 189 -19.19 6.53 -16.10
CA GLN A 189 -19.33 6.86 -14.69
C GLN A 189 -18.43 5.91 -13.92
N THR A 190 -17.37 6.46 -13.33
CA THR A 190 -16.39 5.69 -12.55
C THR A 190 -17.11 4.93 -11.45
N LEU A 191 -16.99 3.60 -11.48
CA LEU A 191 -17.57 2.72 -10.47
C LEU A 191 -16.54 2.51 -9.36
N ILE A 192 -16.85 3.03 -8.18
CA ILE A 192 -16.11 2.72 -6.95
C ILE A 192 -16.90 1.62 -6.25
N ASP A 193 -16.43 0.39 -6.42
CA ASP A 193 -17.07 -0.80 -5.87
C ASP A 193 -16.44 -1.13 -4.52
N THR A 194 -17.21 -1.01 -3.44
CA THR A 194 -16.84 -1.58 -2.15
C THR A 194 -16.92 -3.10 -2.28
N VAL A 195 -15.77 -3.76 -2.18
CA VAL A 195 -15.67 -5.21 -2.41
C VAL A 195 -15.56 -5.96 -1.10
N ARG A 196 -16.10 -7.18 -1.08
CA ARG A 196 -15.89 -8.12 0.02
C ARG A 196 -14.39 -8.38 0.17
N CYS A 197 -13.92 -8.42 1.40
CA CYS A 197 -12.57 -8.81 1.79
C CYS A 197 -12.58 -9.23 3.27
N PRO A 198 -11.51 -9.88 3.76
CA PRO A 198 -11.32 -10.08 5.19
C PRO A 198 -11.51 -8.78 5.98
N ILE A 199 -12.15 -8.83 7.15
CA ILE A 199 -12.36 -7.65 8.00
C ILE A 199 -11.53 -7.82 9.27
N GLN A 200 -10.90 -6.75 9.74
CA GLN A 200 -10.16 -6.77 11.00
C GLN A 200 -11.12 -6.76 12.19
N GLU A 201 -10.75 -7.46 13.26
CA GLU A 201 -11.52 -7.44 14.51
C GLU A 201 -11.03 -6.36 15.48
N GLY A 202 -9.74 -6.03 15.44
CA GLY A 202 -9.11 -5.05 16.31
C GLY A 202 -8.97 -3.66 15.68
N TYR A 203 -8.03 -2.87 16.22
CA TYR A 203 -7.82 -1.46 15.86
C TYR A 203 -6.46 -1.19 15.19
N VAL A 204 -5.56 -2.17 15.16
CA VAL A 204 -4.15 -1.97 14.75
C VAL A 204 -3.79 -2.70 13.46
N GLU A 205 -4.70 -3.52 12.94
CA GLU A 205 -4.43 -4.51 11.91
C GLU A 205 -4.54 -3.94 10.48
N CYS A 206 -5.19 -2.78 10.31
CA CYS A 206 -5.53 -2.23 8.99
C CYS A 206 -4.33 -2.17 8.04
N GLY A 207 -3.17 -1.75 8.54
CA GLY A 207 -1.94 -1.72 7.76
C GLY A 207 -1.50 -3.12 7.32
N TYR A 208 -1.50 -4.11 8.22
CA TYR A 208 -1.15 -5.49 7.89
C TYR A 208 -2.12 -6.12 6.90
N PHE A 209 -3.42 -5.82 7.02
CA PHE A 209 -4.43 -6.28 6.08
C PHE A 209 -4.18 -5.70 4.69
N VAL A 210 -3.84 -4.40 4.59
CA VAL A 210 -3.45 -3.78 3.31
C VAL A 210 -2.19 -4.42 2.72
N LEU A 211 -1.18 -4.76 3.54
CA LEU A 211 -0.01 -5.52 3.06
C LEU A 211 -0.43 -6.89 2.49
N ALA A 212 -1.28 -7.61 3.22
CA ALA A 212 -1.76 -8.93 2.83
C ALA A 212 -2.62 -8.88 1.56
N TYR A 213 -3.50 -7.89 1.42
CA TYR A 213 -4.29 -7.67 0.21
C TYR A 213 -3.40 -7.44 -1.00
N MET A 214 -2.44 -6.52 -0.89
CA MET A 214 -1.53 -6.23 -1.99
C MET A 214 -0.76 -7.48 -2.40
N ARG A 215 -0.23 -8.22 -1.43
CA ARG A 215 0.48 -9.48 -1.67
C ARG A 215 -0.40 -10.52 -2.36
N GLU A 216 -1.62 -10.73 -1.87
CA GLU A 216 -2.54 -11.75 -2.36
C GLU A 216 -3.00 -11.44 -3.79
N ILE A 217 -3.38 -10.20 -4.07
CA ILE A 217 -3.77 -9.72 -5.40
C ILE A 217 -2.63 -9.93 -6.42
N THR A 218 -1.40 -9.65 -6.00
CA THR A 218 -0.24 -9.68 -6.90
C THR A 218 0.29 -11.10 -7.14
N PHE A 219 0.38 -11.94 -6.10
CA PHE A 219 1.11 -13.21 -6.16
C PHE A 219 0.24 -14.47 -6.11
N THR A 220 -1.09 -14.32 -6.04
CA THR A 220 -2.02 -15.46 -6.09
C THR A 220 -2.68 -15.52 -7.46
N VAL A 221 -2.82 -16.74 -8.01
CA VAL A 221 -3.65 -16.96 -9.20
C VAL A 221 -5.08 -16.51 -8.89
N ASP A 222 -5.62 -15.65 -9.73
CA ASP A 222 -6.93 -15.00 -9.52
C ASP A 222 -7.05 -14.29 -8.16
N GLY A 223 -5.95 -13.70 -7.67
CA GLY A 223 -5.85 -13.12 -6.33
C GLY A 223 -6.96 -12.14 -5.94
N LEU A 224 -7.47 -11.34 -6.89
CA LEU A 224 -8.63 -10.47 -6.64
C LEU A 224 -9.89 -11.28 -6.26
N ALA A 225 -10.21 -12.32 -7.04
CA ALA A 225 -11.39 -13.14 -6.78
C ALA A 225 -11.20 -13.98 -5.51
N MET A 226 -9.99 -14.51 -5.29
CA MET A 226 -9.67 -15.27 -4.08
C MET A 226 -9.81 -14.39 -2.83
N LEU A 227 -9.32 -13.16 -2.88
CA LEU A 227 -9.46 -12.21 -1.78
C LEU A 227 -10.94 -11.87 -1.49
N GLN A 228 -11.76 -11.72 -2.53
CA GLN A 228 -13.20 -11.46 -2.38
C GLN A 228 -13.98 -12.61 -1.75
N MET A 229 -13.49 -13.85 -1.91
CA MET A 229 -14.09 -15.04 -1.31
C MET A 229 -13.54 -15.34 0.09
N LYS A 230 -12.50 -14.63 0.53
CA LYS A 230 -11.81 -14.89 1.80
C LYS A 230 -12.55 -14.25 2.96
N ASP A 231 -12.84 -15.06 3.98
CA ASP A 231 -13.61 -14.60 5.15
C ASP A 231 -12.76 -13.87 6.17
N PHE A 232 -11.57 -14.40 6.47
CA PHE A 232 -10.68 -13.86 7.49
C PHE A 232 -9.21 -14.12 7.14
N TYR A 233 -8.32 -13.37 7.77
CA TYR A 233 -6.90 -13.68 7.81
C TYR A 233 -6.54 -14.37 9.11
N THR A 234 -5.70 -15.39 9.02
CA THR A 234 -5.15 -16.12 10.17
C THR A 234 -3.90 -15.43 10.72
N ASP A 235 -3.49 -15.83 11.93
CA ASP A 235 -2.18 -15.45 12.47
C ASP A 235 -1.02 -15.87 11.56
N ALA A 236 -1.17 -16.95 10.79
CA ALA A 236 -0.19 -17.39 9.83
C ALA A 236 -0.09 -16.43 8.63
N ASP A 237 -1.23 -15.93 8.12
CA ASP A 237 -1.25 -14.91 7.05
C ASP A 237 -0.60 -13.61 7.53
N MET A 238 -0.91 -13.18 8.74
CA MET A 238 -0.30 -11.99 9.35
C MET A 238 1.19 -12.18 9.64
N SER A 239 1.60 -13.38 10.05
CA SER A 239 3.02 -13.70 10.24
C SER A 239 3.78 -13.75 8.93
N LEU A 240 3.16 -14.20 7.84
CA LEU A 240 3.77 -14.23 6.52
C LEU A 240 4.17 -12.82 6.05
N VAL A 241 3.25 -11.85 6.09
CA VAL A 241 3.56 -10.46 5.66
C VAL A 241 4.62 -9.82 6.56
N ARG A 242 4.58 -10.10 7.87
CA ARG A 242 5.60 -9.61 8.81
C ARG A 242 6.99 -10.20 8.53
N ASN A 243 7.06 -11.50 8.26
CA ASN A 243 8.30 -12.19 7.97
C ASN A 243 8.89 -11.72 6.64
N GLU A 244 8.06 -11.55 5.61
CA GLU A 244 8.51 -10.99 4.33
C GLU A 244 9.06 -9.57 4.48
N TRP A 245 8.35 -8.72 5.23
CA TRP A 245 8.81 -7.36 5.54
C TRP A 245 10.15 -7.37 6.28
N ALA A 246 10.26 -8.14 7.37
CA ALA A 246 11.47 -8.21 8.17
C ALA A 246 12.66 -8.74 7.38
N ASN A 247 12.47 -9.83 6.62
CA ASN A 247 13.50 -10.40 5.75
C ASN A 247 13.97 -9.41 4.68
N PHE A 248 13.07 -8.57 4.18
CA PHE A 248 13.42 -7.54 3.22
C PHE A 248 14.23 -6.40 3.87
N VAL A 249 13.80 -5.90 5.03
CA VAL A 249 14.50 -4.86 5.80
C VAL A 249 15.92 -5.29 6.18
N MET A 250 16.09 -6.54 6.61
CA MET A 250 17.39 -7.10 6.99
C MET A 250 18.45 -7.00 5.87
N ARG A 251 18.06 -6.92 4.60
CA ARG A 251 19.00 -6.78 3.48
C ARG A 251 19.76 -5.46 3.47
N PHE A 252 19.25 -4.45 4.19
CA PHE A 252 19.83 -3.11 4.28
C PHE A 252 20.68 -2.92 5.54
N ILE A 253 20.84 -3.96 6.36
CA ILE A 253 21.71 -3.93 7.52
C ILE A 253 23.11 -4.36 7.08
N HIS A 254 24.09 -3.50 7.34
CA HIS A 254 25.50 -3.80 7.12
C HIS A 254 26.15 -4.06 8.48
N TYR A 255 26.79 -5.23 8.62
CA TYR A 255 27.54 -5.64 9.81
C TYR A 255 28.98 -5.15 9.77
#